data_AF-A0A942H6R4-F1
#
_entry.id   AF-A0A942H6R4-F1
#
_cell.length_a   1.000
_cell.length_b   1.000
_cell.length_c   1.000
_cell.angle_alpha   90.00
_cell.angle_beta   90.00
_cell.angle_gamma   90.00
#
_symmetry.space_group_name_H-M   'P 1'
#
loop_
_entity.id
_entity.type
_entity.pdbx_description
1 polymer ?
#
loop_
_entity_poly.entity_id
_entity_poly.type
_entity_poly.pdbx_seq_one_letter_code
_entity_poly.pdbx_strand_id
1 'polypeptide(L)'
;MEKQKKKSSATSQSSASDQGNNQVTNWFQQDVSRRSASKRIGKGMAWAAGLGLVGLTGYKLFSSDDTEVSQDSLELQKKEGWNIGSTDRKLNFEPTFTSATASVPDSDWKQYLDPNKLIAAYQPASGTWQPYFVPTLIQSLAQTSLREQIKPVKMPLMEQTYDQAAALRELLSQSANANESLIVAELEGPQSVAFGAALADFAHIIPIFDNWPHPLGVVRSHETLGAMVYYAKEIEDKKSKVQDKAPAVLLLDSQRLNAYTDDENQFDNRYLAKIPSANDLKQRGITSLMYVVKDDKRKEEMDDLNDDFVELEKQGISIRFLRLSEFKPADDTLAAGTTPTTTTGTTSTVRHHYYYGGSPMYHWWFYNHYYYSPYPYAYTTYGGTRYNYSRPTTSYPYQTPSYRPVSRPTMFSGTRVGGGSGVGRNRPSGFGRTSVRMSSGGQVTGVRSGRSGSYGRSGGGWFGG
;
A
#
# COMPACT_ATOMS: atom_id res chain seq x y z
N MET A 1 -19.04 -67.94 29.49
CA MET A 1 -20.19 -67.50 28.69
C MET A 1 -20.52 -66.06 29.03
N GLU A 2 -20.02 -65.21 28.13
CA GLU A 2 -20.29 -63.81 27.81
C GLU A 2 -21.42 -63.03 28.53
N LYS A 3 -21.05 -61.90 29.16
CA LYS A 3 -21.96 -60.79 29.47
C LYS A 3 -21.69 -59.64 28.51
N GLN A 4 -22.67 -59.33 27.66
CA GLN A 4 -22.67 -58.21 26.72
C GLN A 4 -22.66 -56.84 27.44
N LYS A 5 -21.74 -55.96 27.04
CA LYS A 5 -21.74 -54.52 27.37
C LYS A 5 -22.17 -53.73 26.13
N LYS A 6 -23.33 -53.08 26.19
CA LYS A 6 -23.75 -52.05 25.21
C LYS A 6 -22.87 -50.81 25.39
N LYS A 7 -22.16 -50.40 24.34
CA LYS A 7 -21.57 -49.05 24.20
C LYS A 7 -22.48 -48.22 23.30
N SER A 8 -22.97 -47.10 23.81
CA SER A 8 -23.55 -46.02 23.02
C SER A 8 -22.41 -45.20 22.39
N SER A 9 -22.49 -44.97 21.09
CA SER A 9 -21.63 -44.07 20.34
C SER A 9 -22.23 -42.66 20.37
N ALA A 10 -21.62 -41.76 21.14
CA ALA A 10 -21.84 -40.33 21.03
C ALA A 10 -20.81 -39.78 20.03
N THR A 11 -21.30 -39.28 18.90
CA THR A 11 -20.50 -38.58 17.88
C THR A 11 -20.12 -37.20 18.40
N SER A 12 -18.82 -37.00 18.65
CA SER A 12 -18.24 -35.68 18.92
C SER A 12 -18.04 -34.93 17.60
N GLN A 13 -18.91 -33.97 17.30
CA GLN A 13 -18.61 -32.90 16.34
C GLN A 13 -17.71 -31.87 17.06
N SER A 14 -16.40 -31.91 16.80
CA SER A 14 -15.47 -30.88 17.25
C SER A 14 -15.31 -29.81 16.17
N SER A 15 -15.81 -28.62 16.49
CA SER A 15 -15.43 -27.28 16.03
C SER A 15 -14.06 -27.15 15.36
N ALA A 16 -14.05 -26.93 14.04
CA ALA A 16 -12.88 -26.55 13.25
C ALA A 16 -12.80 -25.05 12.92
N SER A 17 -13.75 -24.23 13.39
CA SER A 17 -13.82 -22.79 13.08
C SER A 17 -13.06 -21.87 14.04
N ASP A 18 -12.60 -22.34 15.20
CA ASP A 18 -11.98 -21.51 16.25
C ASP A 18 -10.45 -21.46 16.22
N GLN A 19 -9.79 -22.32 15.46
CA GLN A 19 -8.31 -22.36 15.42
C GLN A 19 -7.69 -21.27 14.54
N GLY A 20 -8.41 -20.76 13.53
CA GLY A 20 -7.93 -19.71 12.63
C GLY A 20 -7.87 -18.31 13.28
N ASN A 21 -8.88 -17.95 14.08
CA ASN A 21 -8.94 -16.63 14.74
C ASN A 21 -7.89 -16.46 15.85
N ASN A 22 -7.55 -17.55 16.56
CA ASN A 22 -6.55 -17.51 17.63
C ASN A 22 -5.12 -17.32 17.12
N GLN A 23 -4.80 -17.76 15.89
CA GLN A 23 -3.47 -17.54 15.30
C GLN A 23 -3.25 -16.08 14.88
N VAL A 24 -4.26 -15.42 14.32
CA VAL A 24 -4.19 -14.00 13.95
C VAL A 24 -4.01 -13.12 15.19
N THR A 25 -4.72 -13.44 16.28
CA THR A 25 -4.65 -12.73 17.56
C THR A 25 -3.27 -12.88 18.24
N ASN A 26 -2.69 -14.08 18.18
CA ASN A 26 -1.36 -14.36 18.76
C ASN A 26 -0.22 -13.75 17.93
N TRP A 27 -0.30 -13.80 16.59
CA TRP A 27 0.65 -13.11 15.72
C TRP A 27 0.58 -11.58 15.92
N PHE A 28 -0.63 -11.03 16.07
CA PHE A 28 -0.88 -9.61 16.35
C PHE A 28 -0.27 -9.16 17.68
N GLN A 29 -0.48 -9.89 18.78
CA GLN A 29 0.17 -9.59 20.06
C GLN A 29 1.70 -9.73 19.98
N GLN A 30 2.20 -10.68 19.18
CA GLN A 30 3.62 -10.85 18.93
C GLN A 30 4.23 -9.75 18.06
N ASP A 31 3.53 -9.18 17.08
CA ASP A 31 4.07 -8.09 16.24
C ASP A 31 4.06 -6.75 16.97
N VAL A 32 3.01 -6.48 17.77
CA VAL A 32 2.96 -5.30 18.66
C VAL A 32 4.06 -5.38 19.73
N SER A 33 4.34 -6.57 20.27
CA SER A 33 5.45 -6.79 21.21
C SER A 33 6.83 -6.81 20.54
N ARG A 34 6.96 -7.29 19.30
CA ARG A 34 8.23 -7.26 18.53
C ARG A 34 8.59 -5.85 18.07
N ARG A 35 7.62 -5.00 17.71
CA ARG A 35 7.85 -3.57 17.40
C ARG A 35 8.27 -2.76 18.64
N SER A 36 7.91 -3.21 19.84
CA SER A 36 8.39 -2.63 21.10
C SER A 36 9.70 -3.28 21.58
N ALA A 37 9.98 -4.53 21.23
CA ALA A 37 11.23 -5.24 21.53
C ALA A 37 12.39 -4.87 20.58
N SER A 38 12.12 -4.57 19.30
CA SER A 38 13.15 -4.09 18.35
C SER A 38 13.64 -2.67 18.67
N LYS A 39 12.88 -1.90 19.47
CA LYS A 39 13.35 -0.67 20.12
C LYS A 39 14.19 -0.90 21.40
N ARG A 40 14.28 -2.15 21.89
CA ARG A 40 14.97 -2.51 23.15
C ARG A 40 16.25 -3.33 22.98
N ILE A 41 16.56 -3.85 21.78
CA ILE A 41 17.82 -4.56 21.52
C ILE A 41 18.85 -3.56 21.00
N GLY A 42 19.35 -2.74 21.91
CA GLY A 42 20.32 -1.70 21.61
C GLY A 42 20.59 -0.88 22.85
N LYS A 43 21.42 -1.42 23.75
CA LYS A 43 21.85 -0.92 25.06
C LYS A 43 21.00 -1.42 26.22
N GLY A 44 21.61 -2.32 27.00
CA GLY A 44 21.09 -2.72 28.29
C GLY A 44 20.99 -1.52 29.23
N MET A 45 19.85 -1.41 29.92
CA MET A 45 19.74 -0.88 31.27
C MET A 45 18.31 -1.11 31.79
N ALA A 46 18.21 -1.25 33.09
CA ALA A 46 17.05 -1.67 33.85
C ALA A 46 15.76 -0.88 33.56
N TRP A 47 14.63 -1.59 33.43
CA TRP A 47 13.32 -0.99 33.58
C TRP A 47 12.97 -0.93 35.06
N ALA A 48 13.40 0.15 35.70
CA ALA A 48 12.73 0.69 36.88
C ALA A 48 12.01 1.98 36.45
N ALA A 49 10.80 2.17 36.97
CA ALA A 49 9.89 3.27 36.67
C ALA A 49 10.58 4.64 36.55
N GLY A 50 10.25 5.42 35.51
CA GLY A 50 10.74 6.79 35.40
C GLY A 50 10.38 7.47 34.09
N LEU A 51 9.58 8.52 34.20
CA LEU A 51 9.39 9.57 33.20
C LEU A 51 10.75 10.13 32.73
N GLY A 52 10.85 10.50 31.45
CA GLY A 52 11.79 11.55 31.00
C GLY A 52 12.84 11.14 29.97
N LEU A 53 12.70 11.67 28.76
CA LEU A 53 13.74 12.47 28.07
C LEU A 53 13.12 13.11 26.82
N VAL A 54 12.40 14.21 27.07
CA VAL A 54 12.02 15.20 26.06
C VAL A 54 13.26 16.07 25.84
N GLY A 55 13.72 16.19 24.58
CA GLY A 55 14.79 17.11 24.22
C GLY A 55 14.34 18.56 24.39
N LEU A 56 14.54 19.11 25.58
CA LEU A 56 14.25 20.50 25.92
C LEU A 56 15.46 21.38 25.60
N THR A 57 15.37 22.17 24.53
CA THR A 57 16.09 23.46 24.47
C THR A 57 15.11 24.51 24.99
N GLY A 58 15.33 24.95 26.23
CA GLY A 58 14.42 25.81 26.96
C GLY A 58 14.73 27.29 26.79
N TYR A 59 13.67 28.09 26.60
CA TYR A 59 13.54 29.39 27.23
C TYR A 59 12.15 29.44 27.89
N LYS A 60 12.12 29.39 29.23
CA LYS A 60 10.93 29.60 30.05
C LYS A 60 10.92 31.05 30.52
N LEU A 61 9.83 31.77 30.28
CA LEU A 61 9.32 32.86 31.13
C LEU A 61 7.77 32.89 30.99
N PHE A 62 7.11 33.19 32.10
CA PHE A 62 5.78 32.74 32.56
C PHE A 62 4.54 33.09 31.71
N SER A 63 3.63 32.11 31.54
CA SER A 63 2.14 32.17 31.74
C SER A 63 1.43 30.97 31.07
N SER A 64 0.43 30.38 31.78
CA SER A 64 -0.40 29.19 31.43
C SER A 64 0.35 27.92 30.93
N ASP A 65 0.42 26.89 31.78
CA ASP A 65 1.24 25.66 31.69
C ASP A 65 0.88 24.66 30.56
N ASP A 66 0.69 25.14 29.34
CA ASP A 66 0.66 24.30 28.14
C ASP A 66 2.02 24.38 27.43
N THR A 67 2.68 23.23 27.24
CA THR A 67 3.92 23.13 26.46
C THR A 67 3.63 22.65 25.05
N GLU A 68 4.22 23.32 24.04
CA GLU A 68 4.10 22.90 22.64
C GLU A 68 5.16 21.85 22.33
N VAL A 69 4.73 20.65 21.93
CA VAL A 69 5.59 19.50 21.65
C VAL A 69 5.27 18.98 20.25
N SER A 70 6.28 18.83 19.41
CA SER A 70 6.15 18.15 18.12
C SER A 70 6.19 16.63 18.35
N GLN A 71 5.19 15.90 17.88
CA GLN A 71 5.11 14.43 17.98
C GLN A 71 4.94 13.78 16.60
N ASP A 72 5.26 12.48 16.50
CA ASP A 72 4.95 11.67 15.31
C ASP A 72 3.42 11.60 15.12
N SER A 73 2.94 11.98 13.96
CA SER A 73 1.49 12.11 13.70
C SER A 73 0.75 10.77 13.82
N LEU A 74 1.35 9.67 13.36
CA LEU A 74 0.74 8.35 13.44
C LEU A 74 0.69 7.84 14.89
N GLU A 75 1.78 8.03 15.65
CA GLU A 75 1.78 7.67 17.07
C GLU A 75 0.80 8.54 17.87
N LEU A 76 0.67 9.82 17.53
CA LEU A 76 -0.33 10.72 18.11
C LEU A 76 -1.75 10.24 17.82
N GLN A 77 -2.06 9.87 16.57
CA GLN A 77 -3.38 9.34 16.20
C GLN A 77 -3.71 8.03 16.91
N LYS A 78 -2.72 7.14 17.08
CA LYS A 78 -2.90 5.90 17.86
C LYS A 78 -3.23 6.17 19.32
N LYS A 79 -2.64 7.22 19.89
CA LYS A 79 -2.81 7.58 21.31
C LYS A 79 -4.12 8.33 21.56
N GLU A 80 -4.42 9.33 20.75
CA GLU A 80 -5.47 10.31 21.03
C GLU A 80 -6.72 10.17 20.13
N GLY A 81 -6.62 9.42 19.03
CA GLY A 81 -7.71 9.25 18.06
C GLY A 81 -7.32 9.65 16.64
N TRP A 82 -7.94 9.01 15.66
CA TRP A 82 -7.68 9.23 14.22
C TRP A 82 -7.93 10.67 13.76
N ASN A 83 -8.85 11.39 14.41
CA ASN A 83 -9.26 12.77 14.14
C ASN A 83 -8.77 13.76 15.21
N ILE A 84 -7.61 13.49 15.82
CA ILE A 84 -6.99 14.35 16.84
C ILE A 84 -6.93 15.81 16.38
N GLY A 85 -7.52 16.73 17.17
CA GLY A 85 -7.59 18.16 16.82
C GLY A 85 -8.68 18.53 15.81
N SER A 86 -9.51 17.58 15.40
CA SER A 86 -10.61 17.77 14.46
C SER A 86 -11.77 16.83 14.80
N THR A 87 -12.09 16.69 16.09
CA THR A 87 -13.04 15.70 16.59
C THR A 87 -14.48 15.95 16.14
N ASP A 88 -14.78 17.18 15.77
CA ASP A 88 -16.04 17.66 15.19
C ASP A 88 -16.12 17.51 13.65
N ARG A 89 -14.98 17.24 12.99
CA ARG A 89 -14.92 17.10 11.53
C ARG A 89 -15.12 15.64 11.10
N LYS A 90 -15.90 15.47 10.02
CA LYS A 90 -16.09 14.18 9.36
C LYS A 90 -15.10 13.99 8.22
N LEU A 91 -14.85 12.74 7.85
CA LEU A 91 -14.16 12.42 6.60
C LEU A 91 -14.98 12.94 5.43
N ASN A 92 -14.30 13.64 4.53
CA ASN A 92 -14.89 14.10 3.28
C ASN A 92 -14.64 13.05 2.18
N PHE A 93 -15.70 12.38 1.76
CA PHE A 93 -15.69 11.57 0.55
C PHE A 93 -16.29 12.38 -0.58
N GLU A 94 -15.62 12.43 -1.72
CA GLU A 94 -16.25 12.96 -2.93
C GLU A 94 -17.49 12.09 -3.25
N PRO A 95 -18.71 12.65 -3.31
CA PRO A 95 -19.93 11.84 -3.44
C PRO A 95 -19.90 10.90 -4.64
N THR A 96 -19.30 11.33 -5.75
CA THR A 96 -19.16 10.54 -6.99
C THR A 96 -18.19 9.37 -6.86
N PHE A 97 -17.40 9.31 -5.79
CA PHE A 97 -16.40 8.26 -5.57
C PHE A 97 -16.89 7.20 -4.58
N THR A 98 -18.07 7.35 -3.99
CA THR A 98 -18.63 6.35 -3.07
C THR A 98 -19.54 5.36 -3.78
N SER A 99 -19.52 4.10 -3.35
CA SER A 99 -20.39 3.04 -3.86
C SER A 99 -21.26 2.47 -2.74
N ALA A 100 -22.51 2.15 -3.06
CA ALA A 100 -23.41 1.45 -2.14
C ALA A 100 -23.04 -0.05 -1.98
N THR A 101 -22.34 -0.60 -2.98
CA THR A 101 -21.98 -2.02 -3.08
C THR A 101 -20.45 -2.21 -3.17
N ALA A 102 -19.99 -3.44 -2.91
CA ALA A 102 -18.62 -3.88 -3.20
C ALA A 102 -18.45 -4.26 -4.68
N SER A 103 -17.22 -4.64 -5.07
CA SER A 103 -16.88 -5.08 -6.42
C SER A 103 -17.52 -6.42 -6.79
N VAL A 104 -17.74 -7.28 -5.79
CA VAL A 104 -18.48 -8.54 -5.94
C VAL A 104 -19.96 -8.29 -5.65
N PRO A 105 -20.87 -8.58 -6.61
CA PRO A 105 -22.31 -8.48 -6.39
C PRO A 105 -22.76 -9.26 -5.15
N ASP A 106 -23.74 -8.72 -4.43
CA ASP A 106 -24.35 -9.31 -3.23
C ASP A 106 -23.39 -9.58 -2.05
N SER A 107 -22.14 -9.12 -2.14
CA SER A 107 -21.20 -9.19 -1.02
C SER A 107 -21.61 -8.21 0.09
N ASP A 108 -21.77 -8.72 1.31
CA ASP A 108 -21.89 -7.88 2.51
C ASP A 108 -20.52 -7.27 2.84
N TRP A 109 -20.22 -6.14 2.21
CA TRP A 109 -18.96 -5.43 2.38
C TRP A 109 -18.74 -4.95 3.83
N LYS A 110 -19.83 -4.78 4.61
CA LYS A 110 -19.75 -4.29 5.98
C LYS A 110 -18.98 -5.24 6.89
N GLN A 111 -18.94 -6.55 6.59
CA GLN A 111 -18.10 -7.49 7.33
C GLN A 111 -16.60 -7.12 7.26
N TYR A 112 -16.16 -6.45 6.18
CA TYR A 112 -14.79 -5.98 6.02
C TYR A 112 -14.53 -4.63 6.71
N LEU A 113 -15.50 -4.07 7.43
CA LEU A 113 -15.25 -3.01 8.41
C LEU A 113 -14.66 -3.58 9.71
N ASP A 114 -14.71 -4.90 9.93
CA ASP A 114 -13.89 -5.56 10.95
C ASP A 114 -12.42 -5.59 10.48
N PRO A 115 -11.49 -4.93 11.21
CA PRO A 115 -10.08 -4.91 10.84
C PRO A 115 -9.48 -6.31 10.69
N ASN A 116 -9.91 -7.30 11.49
CA ASN A 116 -9.36 -8.66 11.39
C ASN A 116 -9.77 -9.35 10.09
N LYS A 117 -11.03 -9.17 9.68
CA LYS A 117 -11.56 -9.72 8.42
C LYS A 117 -10.89 -9.06 7.21
N LEU A 118 -10.69 -7.74 7.24
CA LEU A 118 -10.00 -7.02 6.17
C LEU A 118 -8.50 -7.35 6.11
N ILE A 119 -7.83 -7.50 7.27
CA ILE A 119 -6.45 -7.99 7.33
C ILE A 119 -6.36 -9.37 6.69
N ALA A 120 -7.24 -10.32 7.04
CA ALA A 120 -7.20 -11.67 6.49
C ALA A 120 -7.35 -11.71 4.95
N ALA A 121 -8.16 -10.80 4.39
CA ALA A 121 -8.31 -10.65 2.94
C ALA A 121 -7.00 -10.20 2.26
N TYR A 122 -6.30 -9.21 2.81
CA TYR A 122 -5.12 -8.59 2.19
C TYR A 122 -3.77 -9.18 2.59
N GLN A 123 -3.71 -9.87 3.73
CA GLN A 123 -2.47 -10.43 4.22
C GLN A 123 -1.94 -11.49 3.23
N PRO A 124 -0.67 -11.43 2.79
CA PRO A 124 -0.13 -12.41 1.85
C PRO A 124 -0.20 -13.84 2.40
N ALA A 125 -0.60 -14.83 1.59
CA ALA A 125 -0.54 -16.23 2.03
C ALA A 125 0.92 -16.70 2.20
N SER A 126 1.85 -16.15 1.42
CA SER A 126 3.27 -16.48 1.48
C SER A 126 3.95 -15.94 2.72
N GLY A 127 4.51 -16.84 3.54
CA GLY A 127 5.36 -16.50 4.68
C GLY A 127 6.59 -15.66 4.31
N THR A 128 7.08 -15.71 3.07
CA THR A 128 8.23 -14.92 2.63
C THR A 128 7.88 -13.46 2.35
N TRP A 129 6.61 -13.16 2.09
CA TRP A 129 6.12 -11.81 1.80
C TRP A 129 5.44 -11.14 3.01
N GLN A 130 5.02 -11.92 3.99
CA GLN A 130 4.43 -11.46 5.26
C GLN A 130 5.21 -10.34 5.96
N PRO A 131 6.56 -10.35 6.06
CA PRO A 131 7.30 -9.29 6.75
C PRO A 131 7.14 -7.89 6.13
N TYR A 132 6.71 -7.81 4.87
CA TYR A 132 6.54 -6.55 4.16
C TYR A 132 5.09 -6.07 4.15
N PHE A 133 4.13 -6.88 4.60
CA PHE A 133 2.75 -6.44 4.72
C PHE A 133 2.61 -5.40 5.84
N VAL A 134 2.05 -4.23 5.52
CA VAL A 134 1.82 -3.16 6.48
C VAL A 134 0.31 -3.02 6.74
N PRO A 135 -0.20 -3.54 7.87
CA PRO A 135 -1.62 -3.49 8.19
C PRO A 135 -2.07 -2.16 8.79
N THR A 136 -1.17 -1.18 8.97
CA THR A 136 -1.40 0.06 9.73
C THR A 136 -2.69 0.78 9.32
N LEU A 137 -2.94 0.95 8.01
CA LEU A 137 -4.17 1.59 7.53
C LEU A 137 -5.43 0.81 7.89
N ILE A 138 -5.42 -0.52 7.72
CA ILE A 138 -6.57 -1.37 8.08
C ILE A 138 -6.80 -1.34 9.60
N GLN A 139 -5.74 -1.36 10.40
CA GLN A 139 -5.80 -1.31 11.86
C GLN A 139 -6.50 -0.05 12.40
N SER A 140 -6.54 1.04 11.63
CA SER A 140 -7.29 2.23 12.02
C SER A 140 -8.79 1.96 12.24
N LEU A 141 -9.37 0.96 11.57
CA LEU A 141 -10.76 0.53 11.75
C LEU A 141 -11.06 -0.03 13.15
N ALA A 142 -10.05 -0.30 13.98
CA ALA A 142 -10.24 -0.60 15.39
C ALA A 142 -10.89 0.57 16.16
N GLN A 143 -10.78 1.80 15.64
CA GLN A 143 -11.49 2.95 16.19
C GLN A 143 -12.91 3.02 15.65
N THR A 144 -13.90 2.76 16.53
CA THR A 144 -15.33 2.72 16.17
C THR A 144 -15.80 3.99 15.45
N SER A 145 -15.38 5.17 15.91
CA SER A 145 -15.78 6.46 15.32
C SER A 145 -15.25 6.69 13.90
N LEU A 146 -14.12 6.07 13.54
CA LEU A 146 -13.62 6.04 12.17
C LEU A 146 -14.40 5.02 11.35
N ARG A 147 -14.56 3.80 11.87
CA ARG A 147 -15.24 2.68 11.21
C ARG A 147 -16.65 3.05 10.75
N GLU A 148 -17.38 3.83 11.54
CA GLU A 148 -18.73 4.32 11.21
C GLU A 148 -18.76 5.30 10.03
N GLN A 149 -17.63 5.90 9.66
CA GLN A 149 -17.52 6.85 8.55
C GLN A 149 -17.03 6.21 7.25
N ILE A 150 -16.38 5.05 7.32
CA ILE A 150 -15.81 4.40 6.14
C ILE A 150 -16.92 3.81 5.25
N LYS A 151 -16.75 4.03 3.94
CA LYS A 151 -17.65 3.55 2.89
C LYS A 151 -16.82 2.94 1.76
N PRO A 152 -17.38 2.00 0.98
CA PRO A 152 -16.74 1.53 -0.25
C PRO A 152 -16.49 2.71 -1.18
N VAL A 153 -15.28 2.77 -1.73
CA VAL A 153 -14.88 3.77 -2.72
C VAL A 153 -14.70 3.10 -4.08
N LYS A 154 -15.33 3.68 -5.09
CA LYS A 154 -15.27 3.27 -6.49
C LYS A 154 -15.18 4.52 -7.35
N MET A 155 -14.05 4.70 -8.02
CA MET A 155 -13.80 5.82 -8.92
C MET A 155 -13.73 5.32 -10.37
N PRO A 156 -14.11 6.12 -11.39
CA PRO A 156 -13.93 5.73 -12.80
C PRO A 156 -12.48 5.34 -13.13
N LEU A 157 -11.52 6.06 -12.53
CA LEU A 157 -10.11 5.79 -12.74
C LEU A 157 -9.66 4.45 -12.12
N MET A 158 -10.35 3.93 -11.10
CA MET A 158 -10.11 2.59 -10.56
C MET A 158 -10.51 1.51 -11.57
N GLU A 159 -11.63 1.68 -12.27
CA GLU A 159 -12.07 0.74 -13.32
C GLU A 159 -11.08 0.70 -14.47
N GLN A 160 -10.66 1.87 -14.98
CA GLN A 160 -9.61 1.95 -15.98
C GLN A 160 -8.31 1.27 -15.52
N THR A 161 -7.87 1.56 -14.29
CA THR A 161 -6.64 0.96 -13.73
C THR A 161 -6.76 -0.54 -13.63
N TYR A 162 -7.91 -1.04 -13.18
CA TYR A 162 -8.20 -2.46 -13.09
C TYR A 162 -8.10 -3.13 -14.46
N ASP A 163 -8.73 -2.57 -15.49
CA ASP A 163 -8.72 -3.16 -16.84
C ASP A 163 -7.32 -3.14 -17.47
N GLN A 164 -6.55 -2.06 -17.29
CA GLN A 164 -5.14 -2.00 -17.70
C GLN A 164 -4.27 -3.03 -16.96
N ALA A 165 -4.48 -3.19 -15.66
CA ALA A 165 -3.77 -4.17 -14.83
C ALA A 165 -4.15 -5.61 -15.18
N ALA A 166 -5.40 -5.86 -15.60
CA ALA A 166 -5.85 -7.15 -16.10
C ALA A 166 -5.13 -7.53 -17.41
N ALA A 167 -4.91 -6.58 -18.31
CA ALA A 167 -4.12 -6.77 -19.52
C ALA A 167 -2.64 -7.05 -19.22
N LEU A 168 -2.04 -6.34 -18.25
CA LEU A 168 -0.70 -6.64 -17.75
C LEU A 168 -0.63 -8.07 -17.18
N ARG A 169 -1.62 -8.46 -16.38
CA ARG A 169 -1.70 -9.82 -15.81
C ARG A 169 -1.75 -10.88 -16.91
N GLU A 170 -2.51 -10.67 -17.99
CA GLU A 170 -2.55 -11.59 -19.15
C GLU A 170 -1.15 -11.79 -19.74
N LEU A 171 -0.39 -10.71 -19.95
CA LEU A 171 0.98 -10.78 -20.46
C LEU A 171 1.92 -11.53 -19.51
N LEU A 172 1.87 -11.20 -18.22
CA LEU A 172 2.74 -11.80 -17.20
C LEU A 172 2.43 -13.29 -16.98
N SER A 173 1.16 -13.70 -17.08
CA SER A 173 0.76 -15.10 -16.96
C SER A 173 1.33 -16.00 -18.06
N GLN A 174 1.74 -15.41 -19.17
CA GLN A 174 2.38 -16.10 -20.30
C GLN A 174 3.91 -16.05 -20.23
N SER A 175 4.48 -15.46 -19.19
CA SER A 175 5.93 -15.35 -19.02
C SER A 175 6.48 -16.49 -18.16
N ALA A 176 7.52 -17.16 -18.66
CA ALA A 176 8.19 -18.26 -17.97
C ALA A 176 9.01 -17.80 -16.74
N ASN A 177 9.39 -16.52 -16.68
CA ASN A 177 10.19 -15.93 -15.61
C ASN A 177 9.43 -14.86 -14.81
N ALA A 178 8.09 -14.88 -14.84
CA ALA A 178 7.27 -13.90 -14.10
C ALA A 178 7.58 -13.86 -12.59
N ASN A 179 7.90 -15.02 -12.01
CA ASN A 179 8.24 -15.18 -10.60
C ASN A 179 9.63 -14.63 -10.21
N GLU A 180 10.45 -14.20 -11.18
CA GLU A 180 11.75 -13.56 -10.95
C GLU A 180 11.64 -12.03 -10.84
N SER A 181 10.42 -11.49 -10.86
CA SER A 181 10.15 -10.07 -10.81
C SER A 181 9.35 -9.66 -9.58
N LEU A 182 9.75 -8.54 -8.98
CA LEU A 182 8.92 -7.78 -8.05
C LEU A 182 8.18 -6.68 -8.82
N ILE A 183 6.88 -6.53 -8.59
CA ILE A 183 6.10 -5.42 -9.10
C ILE A 183 5.89 -4.41 -7.97
N VAL A 184 6.12 -3.13 -8.25
CA VAL A 184 5.86 -2.03 -7.32
C VAL A 184 4.88 -1.07 -7.98
N ALA A 185 3.64 -1.03 -7.49
CA ALA A 185 2.57 -0.18 -8.02
C ALA A 185 2.53 1.17 -7.31
N GLU A 186 3.11 2.19 -7.95
CA GLU A 186 3.11 3.58 -7.51
C GLU A 186 1.97 4.36 -8.19
N LEU A 187 0.77 4.22 -7.63
CA LEU A 187 -0.46 4.83 -8.14
C LEU A 187 -1.14 5.61 -7.01
N GLU A 188 -2.12 6.46 -7.31
CA GLU A 188 -2.97 7.05 -6.27
C GLU A 188 -3.62 5.90 -5.47
N GLY A 189 -3.70 6.03 -4.14
CA GLY A 189 -4.07 4.93 -3.25
C GLY A 189 -5.24 4.05 -3.72
N PRO A 190 -6.41 4.60 -4.09
CA PRO A 190 -7.53 3.83 -4.64
C PRO A 190 -7.19 3.05 -5.93
N GLN A 191 -6.41 3.65 -6.84
CA GLN A 191 -5.95 2.99 -8.06
C GLN A 191 -4.94 1.87 -7.74
N SER A 192 -4.06 2.07 -6.76
CA SER A 192 -3.11 1.06 -6.32
C SER A 192 -3.82 -0.20 -5.82
N VAL A 193 -4.91 -0.04 -5.06
CA VAL A 193 -5.78 -1.14 -4.64
C VAL A 193 -6.45 -1.82 -5.83
N ALA A 194 -6.99 -1.05 -6.79
CA ALA A 194 -7.63 -1.58 -7.99
C ALA A 194 -6.66 -2.40 -8.86
N PHE A 195 -5.42 -1.92 -9.00
CA PHE A 195 -4.32 -2.63 -9.66
C PHE A 195 -4.06 -3.98 -8.97
N GLY A 196 -3.94 -3.97 -7.64
CA GLY A 196 -3.76 -5.19 -6.85
C GLY A 196 -4.92 -6.18 -7.02
N ALA A 197 -6.17 -5.71 -7.00
CA ALA A 197 -7.35 -6.55 -7.19
C ALA A 197 -7.38 -7.25 -8.56
N ALA A 198 -6.93 -6.57 -9.61
CA ALA A 198 -6.83 -7.15 -10.95
C ALA A 198 -5.81 -8.30 -11.01
N LEU A 199 -4.71 -8.22 -10.26
CA LEU A 199 -3.63 -9.22 -10.21
C LEU A 199 -3.80 -10.29 -9.11
N ALA A 200 -4.83 -10.18 -8.25
CA ALA A 200 -4.93 -10.95 -7.01
C ALA A 200 -5.07 -12.47 -7.15
N ASP A 201 -5.35 -12.99 -8.36
CA ASP A 201 -5.37 -14.44 -8.65
C ASP A 201 -4.07 -14.93 -9.29
N PHE A 202 -3.13 -14.03 -9.55
CA PHE A 202 -1.85 -14.30 -10.18
C PHE A 202 -0.65 -14.01 -9.27
N ALA A 203 -0.75 -13.01 -8.40
CA ALA A 203 0.37 -12.51 -7.60
C ALA A 203 0.02 -12.36 -6.11
N HIS A 204 1.05 -12.42 -5.25
CA HIS A 204 0.94 -12.04 -3.85
C HIS A 204 0.78 -10.53 -3.73
N ILE A 205 -0.39 -10.07 -3.30
CA ILE A 205 -0.68 -8.64 -3.10
C ILE A 205 -0.21 -8.21 -1.71
N ILE A 206 0.60 -7.16 -1.65
CA ILE A 206 1.25 -6.70 -0.42
C ILE A 206 1.02 -5.20 -0.25
N PRO A 207 -0.07 -4.80 0.44
CA PRO A 207 -0.27 -3.40 0.80
C PRO A 207 0.81 -2.87 1.73
N ILE A 208 1.35 -1.69 1.41
CA ILE A 208 2.36 -0.99 2.23
C ILE A 208 1.92 0.42 2.64
N PHE A 209 0.63 0.57 2.98
CA PHE A 209 0.03 1.82 3.44
C PHE A 209 0.25 2.03 4.95
N ASP A 210 1.35 2.70 5.32
CA ASP A 210 1.74 2.95 6.72
C ASP A 210 1.14 4.25 7.29
N ASN A 211 -0.18 4.40 7.17
CA ASN A 211 -0.87 5.65 7.51
C ASN A 211 -2.24 5.46 8.14
N TRP A 212 -2.73 6.45 8.87
CA TRP A 212 -4.11 6.53 9.35
C TRP A 212 -4.87 7.69 8.69
N PRO A 213 -6.19 7.54 8.44
CA PRO A 213 -7.02 8.64 7.95
C PRO A 213 -7.09 9.80 8.95
N HIS A 214 -7.19 11.02 8.44
CA HIS A 214 -7.48 12.23 9.22
C HIS A 214 -8.39 13.15 8.38
N PRO A 215 -9.39 13.86 8.95
CA PRO A 215 -10.26 14.76 8.17
C PRO A 215 -9.50 15.85 7.40
N LEU A 216 -8.35 16.25 7.92
CA LEU A 216 -7.43 17.25 7.36
C LEU A 216 -6.13 16.66 6.82
N GLY A 217 -6.05 15.32 6.72
CA GLY A 217 -4.84 14.66 6.23
C GLY A 217 -4.48 15.09 4.82
N VAL A 218 -3.22 15.47 4.60
CA VAL A 218 -2.70 15.77 3.25
C VAL A 218 -2.66 14.53 2.35
N VAL A 219 -2.64 13.34 2.96
CA VAL A 219 -2.86 12.05 2.30
C VAL A 219 -4.29 11.59 2.61
N ARG A 220 -5.12 11.41 1.58
CA ARG A 220 -6.55 11.03 1.70
C ARG A 220 -6.71 9.52 1.94
N SER A 221 -6.07 8.98 2.97
CA SER A 221 -6.02 7.53 3.19
C SER A 221 -7.37 6.87 3.52
N HIS A 222 -8.42 7.64 3.85
CA HIS A 222 -9.78 7.10 3.93
C HIS A 222 -10.32 6.64 2.57
N GLU A 223 -9.87 7.24 1.47
CA GLU A 223 -10.27 6.80 0.13
C GLU A 223 -9.56 5.50 -0.25
N THR A 224 -8.27 5.38 0.07
CA THR A 224 -7.51 4.13 -0.05
C THR A 224 -8.16 3.02 0.78
N LEU A 225 -8.50 3.29 2.04
CA LEU A 225 -9.19 2.32 2.91
C LEU A 225 -10.57 1.95 2.38
N GLY A 226 -11.33 2.92 1.86
CA GLY A 226 -12.61 2.67 1.20
C GLY A 226 -12.49 1.80 -0.05
N ALA A 227 -11.44 1.99 -0.85
CA ALA A 227 -11.14 1.13 -2.00
C ALA A 227 -10.75 -0.28 -1.53
N MET A 228 -10.01 -0.39 -0.41
CA MET A 228 -9.67 -1.69 0.17
C MET A 228 -10.92 -2.48 0.57
N VAL A 229 -11.89 -1.81 1.20
CA VAL A 229 -13.21 -2.38 1.54
C VAL A 229 -13.98 -2.78 0.27
N TYR A 230 -13.98 -1.93 -0.76
CA TYR A 230 -14.69 -2.20 -2.02
C TYR A 230 -14.22 -3.49 -2.71
N TYR A 231 -12.90 -3.75 -2.76
CA TYR A 231 -12.31 -4.94 -3.40
C TYR A 231 -12.05 -6.13 -2.47
N ALA A 232 -12.39 -6.02 -1.17
CA ALA A 232 -11.96 -7.01 -0.18
C ALA A 232 -12.40 -8.44 -0.49
N LYS A 233 -13.68 -8.64 -0.85
CA LYS A 233 -14.21 -9.97 -1.20
C LYS A 233 -13.55 -10.55 -2.45
N GLU A 234 -13.34 -9.71 -3.46
CA GLU A 234 -12.71 -10.15 -4.71
C GLU A 234 -11.27 -10.61 -4.49
N ILE A 235 -10.50 -9.85 -3.69
CA ILE A 235 -9.12 -10.23 -3.35
C ILE A 235 -9.11 -11.50 -2.50
N GLU A 236 -10.00 -11.62 -1.52
CA GLU A 236 -10.13 -12.84 -0.72
C GLU A 236 -10.41 -14.08 -1.61
N ASP A 237 -11.33 -13.97 -2.56
CA ASP A 237 -11.70 -15.06 -3.48
C ASP A 237 -10.59 -15.41 -4.48
N LYS A 238 -9.85 -14.40 -4.93
CA LYS A 238 -8.79 -14.58 -5.92
C LYS A 238 -7.50 -15.11 -5.28
N LYS A 239 -7.19 -14.68 -4.06
CA LYS A 239 -5.98 -15.05 -3.32
C LYS A 239 -5.81 -16.57 -3.17
N SER A 240 -6.91 -17.33 -3.07
CA SER A 240 -6.84 -18.80 -2.96
C SER A 240 -6.29 -19.49 -4.21
N LYS A 241 -6.17 -18.78 -5.34
CA LYS A 241 -5.62 -19.29 -6.61
C LYS A 241 -4.12 -19.03 -6.75
N VAL A 242 -3.55 -18.19 -5.89
CA VAL A 242 -2.15 -17.77 -5.97
C VAL A 242 -1.24 -18.88 -5.48
N GLN A 243 -0.27 -19.26 -6.30
CA GLN A 243 0.73 -20.28 -5.97
C GLN A 243 1.83 -19.71 -5.06
N ASP A 244 2.52 -20.57 -4.31
CA ASP A 244 3.59 -20.15 -3.39
C ASP A 244 4.70 -19.34 -4.08
N LYS A 245 5.10 -19.76 -5.29
CA LYS A 245 6.14 -19.11 -6.10
C LYS A 245 5.60 -18.03 -7.04
N ALA A 246 4.35 -17.61 -6.89
CA ALA A 246 3.80 -16.51 -7.68
C ALA A 246 4.63 -15.21 -7.48
N PRO A 247 4.63 -14.31 -8.47
CA PRO A 247 5.21 -12.98 -8.31
C PRO A 247 4.54 -12.21 -7.16
N ALA A 248 5.17 -11.11 -6.75
CA ALA A 248 4.64 -10.23 -5.73
C ALA A 248 4.37 -8.82 -6.27
N VAL A 249 3.36 -8.17 -5.70
CA VAL A 249 3.00 -6.78 -5.98
C VAL A 249 2.98 -5.98 -4.68
N LEU A 250 3.87 -5.01 -4.55
CA LEU A 250 3.80 -3.99 -3.49
C LEU A 250 2.86 -2.87 -3.92
N LEU A 251 1.85 -2.56 -3.10
CA LEU A 251 0.90 -1.48 -3.36
C LEU A 251 1.31 -0.22 -2.60
N LEU A 252 1.67 0.83 -3.34
CA LEU A 252 2.04 2.14 -2.81
C LEU A 252 1.00 3.20 -3.16
N ASP A 253 0.92 4.21 -2.30
CA ASP A 253 0.16 5.42 -2.56
C ASP A 253 1.12 6.53 -3.00
N SER A 254 0.96 6.98 -4.24
CA SER A 254 1.77 8.05 -4.84
C SER A 254 1.54 9.42 -4.22
N GLN A 255 0.49 9.57 -3.41
CA GLN A 255 0.19 10.78 -2.67
C GLN A 255 0.83 10.80 -1.27
N ARG A 256 1.56 9.74 -0.85
CA ARG A 256 2.15 9.65 0.50
C ARG A 256 3.15 10.74 0.84
N LEU A 257 3.76 11.36 -0.17
CA LEU A 257 4.69 12.49 -0.04
C LEU A 257 4.09 13.80 -0.56
N ASN A 258 2.75 13.93 -0.57
CA ASN A 258 2.08 15.17 -0.95
C ASN A 258 2.68 16.37 -0.22
N ALA A 259 2.62 17.54 -0.85
CA ALA A 259 3.07 18.76 -0.22
C ALA A 259 2.31 18.99 1.09
N TYR A 260 3.05 19.35 2.14
CA TYR A 260 2.52 19.73 3.43
C TYR A 260 3.01 21.13 3.77
N THR A 261 2.09 21.97 4.20
CA THR A 261 2.35 23.26 4.81
C THR A 261 1.72 23.24 6.19
N ASP A 262 2.42 23.79 7.18
CA ASP A 262 1.88 23.93 8.53
C ASP A 262 0.80 25.02 8.56
N ASP A 263 -0.41 24.64 8.15
CA ASP A 263 -1.62 25.44 8.04
C ASP A 263 -2.75 24.81 8.87
N GLU A 264 -3.67 25.61 9.38
CA GLU A 264 -4.80 25.21 10.23
C GLU A 264 -5.73 24.18 9.60
N ASN A 265 -5.68 24.04 8.27
CA ASN A 265 -6.51 23.13 7.51
C ASN A 265 -5.76 21.88 7.02
N GLN A 266 -4.54 21.63 7.51
CA GLN A 266 -3.76 20.45 7.14
C GLN A 266 -3.28 19.67 8.36
N PHE A 267 -3.15 18.36 8.18
CA PHE A 267 -2.57 17.43 9.12
C PHE A 267 -1.53 16.60 8.37
N ASP A 268 -0.28 16.59 8.88
CA ASP A 268 0.82 15.84 8.26
C ASP A 268 0.72 14.35 8.57
N ASN A 269 -0.06 13.63 7.78
CA ASN A 269 -0.13 12.16 7.80
C ASN A 269 0.70 11.53 6.68
N ARG A 270 1.82 12.16 6.28
CA ARG A 270 2.74 11.57 5.30
C ARG A 270 3.51 10.41 5.90
N TYR A 271 3.89 9.46 5.06
CA TYR A 271 4.64 8.27 5.47
C TYR A 271 5.63 7.85 4.39
N LEU A 272 6.58 6.99 4.76
CA LEU A 272 7.63 6.49 3.87
C LEU A 272 7.32 5.06 3.44
N ALA A 273 7.60 4.77 2.17
CA ALA A 273 7.58 3.42 1.63
C ALA A 273 8.62 2.53 2.32
N LYS A 274 8.30 1.23 2.39
CA LYS A 274 9.21 0.19 2.86
C LYS A 274 9.24 -0.90 1.79
N ILE A 275 10.39 -1.08 1.16
CA ILE A 275 10.60 -2.13 0.16
C ILE A 275 11.65 -3.14 0.66
N PRO A 276 11.61 -4.39 0.18
CA PRO A 276 12.63 -5.39 0.50
C PRO A 276 14.04 -4.96 0.11
N SER A 277 15.03 -5.40 0.88
CA SER A 277 16.43 -5.19 0.52
C SER A 277 16.83 -6.04 -0.70
N ALA A 278 17.90 -5.66 -1.39
CA ALA A 278 18.44 -6.47 -2.50
C ALA A 278 18.77 -7.91 -2.09
N ASN A 279 19.30 -8.11 -0.87
CA ASN A 279 19.59 -9.44 -0.34
C ASN A 279 18.31 -10.27 -0.16
N ASP A 280 17.25 -9.67 0.38
CA ASP A 280 15.97 -10.33 0.54
C ASP A 280 15.36 -10.72 -0.81
N LEU A 281 15.45 -9.82 -1.80
CA LEU A 281 14.96 -10.08 -3.16
C LEU A 281 15.72 -11.23 -3.83
N LYS A 282 17.06 -11.22 -3.75
CA LYS A 282 17.89 -12.30 -4.32
C LYS A 282 17.62 -13.66 -3.69
N GLN A 283 17.44 -13.71 -2.36
CA GLN A 283 17.07 -14.95 -1.67
C GLN A 283 15.73 -15.54 -2.15
N ARG A 284 14.87 -14.69 -2.73
CA ARG A 284 13.58 -15.08 -3.31
C ARG A 284 13.66 -15.38 -4.81
N GLY A 285 14.86 -15.32 -5.40
CA GLY A 285 15.08 -15.49 -6.85
C GLY A 285 14.65 -14.28 -7.68
N ILE A 286 14.41 -13.12 -7.05
CA ILE A 286 14.06 -11.90 -7.77
C ILE A 286 15.33 -11.31 -8.38
N THR A 287 15.28 -11.03 -9.67
CA THR A 287 16.37 -10.44 -10.48
C THR A 287 15.98 -9.08 -11.07
N SER A 288 14.69 -8.76 -11.05
CA SER A 288 14.14 -7.55 -11.66
C SER A 288 13.02 -6.92 -10.85
N LEU A 289 12.85 -5.61 -10.99
CA LEU A 289 11.79 -4.81 -10.42
C LEU A 289 11.07 -4.05 -11.54
N MET A 290 9.75 -4.26 -11.64
CA MET A 290 8.87 -3.46 -12.47
C MET A 290 8.23 -2.36 -11.63
N TYR A 291 8.62 -1.12 -11.88
CA TYR A 291 8.03 0.05 -11.23
C TYR A 291 6.90 0.60 -12.08
N VAL A 292 5.67 0.38 -11.62
CA VAL A 292 4.45 0.74 -12.33
C VAL A 292 4.01 2.13 -11.90
N VAL A 293 3.84 3.02 -12.87
CA VAL A 293 3.40 4.40 -12.69
C VAL A 293 2.19 4.69 -13.57
N LYS A 294 1.43 5.73 -13.25
CA LYS A 294 0.20 6.10 -13.97
C LYS A 294 0.44 6.34 -15.47
N ASP A 295 1.35 7.27 -15.77
CA ASP A 295 1.58 7.76 -17.12
C ASP A 295 3.03 8.27 -17.29
N ASP A 296 3.29 8.90 -18.43
CA ASP A 296 4.61 9.42 -18.77
C ASP A 296 4.98 10.72 -18.05
N LYS A 297 4.08 11.34 -17.27
CA LYS A 297 4.44 12.53 -16.47
C LYS A 297 5.41 12.17 -15.35
N ARG A 298 5.40 10.92 -14.90
CA ARG A 298 6.38 10.39 -13.94
C ARG A 298 7.62 9.92 -14.69
N LYS A 299 8.71 10.68 -14.58
CA LYS A 299 10.01 10.36 -15.21
C LYS A 299 11.00 9.69 -14.27
N GLU A 300 10.82 9.91 -12.97
CA GLU A 300 11.68 9.44 -11.88
C GLU A 300 10.82 8.82 -10.78
N GLU A 301 11.41 7.98 -9.95
CA GLU A 301 10.83 7.41 -8.75
C GLU A 301 10.60 8.48 -7.68
N MET A 302 9.72 8.19 -6.73
CA MET A 302 9.52 9.09 -5.58
C MET A 302 10.79 9.19 -4.73
N ASP A 303 10.98 10.34 -4.09
CA ASP A 303 12.18 10.66 -3.32
C ASP A 303 12.48 9.64 -2.22
N ASP A 304 11.45 9.07 -1.59
CA ASP A 304 11.58 8.03 -0.59
C ASP A 304 11.89 6.63 -1.17
N LEU A 305 12.09 6.49 -2.48
CA LEU A 305 12.49 5.25 -3.14
C LEU A 305 13.86 5.34 -3.80
N ASN A 306 14.38 6.55 -4.10
CA ASN A 306 15.61 6.73 -4.86
C ASN A 306 16.81 5.96 -4.30
N ASP A 307 17.15 6.18 -3.04
CA ASP A 307 18.29 5.50 -2.40
C ASP A 307 18.15 3.97 -2.39
N ASP A 308 16.94 3.43 -2.26
CA ASP A 308 16.73 1.98 -2.31
C ASP A 308 16.85 1.48 -3.75
N PHE A 309 16.29 2.19 -4.73
CA PHE A 309 16.35 1.81 -6.14
C PHE A 309 17.78 1.84 -6.69
N VAL A 310 18.57 2.85 -6.31
CA VAL A 310 20.01 2.92 -6.63
C VAL A 310 20.76 1.74 -6.02
N GLU A 311 20.47 1.38 -4.76
CA GLU A 311 21.11 0.23 -4.11
C GLU A 311 20.70 -1.10 -4.75
N LEU A 312 19.41 -1.26 -5.09
CA LEU A 312 18.90 -2.43 -5.81
C LEU A 312 19.63 -2.62 -7.16
N GLU A 313 19.75 -1.56 -7.97
CA GLU A 313 20.44 -1.63 -9.26
C GLU A 313 21.94 -1.90 -9.08
N LYS A 314 22.60 -1.25 -8.12
CA LYS A 314 24.01 -1.51 -7.77
C LYS A 314 24.25 -2.97 -7.39
N GLN A 315 23.26 -3.60 -6.77
CA GLN A 315 23.30 -5.01 -6.41
C GLN A 315 22.79 -5.95 -7.51
N GLY A 316 22.50 -5.46 -8.71
CA GLY A 316 22.14 -6.29 -9.87
C GLY A 316 20.65 -6.62 -9.98
N ILE A 317 19.77 -5.94 -9.23
CA ILE A 317 18.32 -6.01 -9.45
C ILE A 317 17.97 -4.97 -10.53
N SER A 318 17.59 -5.43 -11.72
CA SER A 318 17.28 -4.54 -12.84
C SER A 318 15.94 -3.85 -12.64
N ILE A 319 15.88 -2.51 -12.71
CA ILE A 319 14.64 -1.74 -12.55
C ILE A 319 14.13 -1.22 -13.90
N ARG A 320 12.83 -1.34 -14.16
CA ARG A 320 12.18 -0.82 -15.38
C ARG A 320 10.87 -0.10 -15.04
N PHE A 321 10.63 1.04 -15.70
CA PHE A 321 9.38 1.77 -15.61
C PHE A 321 8.33 1.19 -16.55
N LEU A 322 7.17 0.85 -16.00
CA LEU A 322 5.97 0.54 -16.76
C LEU A 322 4.95 1.65 -16.55
N ARG A 323 4.52 2.31 -17.63
CA ARG A 323 3.46 3.31 -17.57
C ARG A 323 2.14 2.62 -17.89
N LEU A 324 1.16 2.70 -17.00
CA LEU A 324 -0.15 2.09 -17.26
C LEU A 324 -0.84 2.69 -18.47
N SER A 325 -0.60 3.97 -18.77
CA SER A 325 -1.08 4.63 -19.99
C SER A 325 -0.57 4.00 -21.30
N GLU A 326 0.46 3.13 -21.26
CA GLU A 326 0.89 2.35 -22.43
C GLU A 326 -0.09 1.22 -22.76
N PHE A 327 -0.92 0.80 -21.80
CA PHE A 327 -2.08 -0.03 -22.06
C PHE A 327 -3.21 0.87 -22.54
N LYS A 328 -3.54 0.75 -23.83
CA LYS A 328 -4.60 1.52 -24.49
C LYS A 328 -5.79 0.61 -24.75
N PRO A 329 -7.03 1.14 -24.70
CA PRO A 329 -8.20 0.35 -25.04
C PRO A 329 -8.09 -0.13 -26.49
N ALA A 330 -8.57 -1.33 -26.76
CA ALA A 330 -8.82 -1.78 -28.11
C ALA A 330 -9.88 -0.86 -28.75
N ASP A 331 -9.73 -0.57 -30.04
CA ASP A 331 -10.73 0.22 -30.79
C ASP A 331 -12.10 -0.47 -30.82
N ASP A 332 -12.15 -1.79 -30.58
CA ASP A 332 -13.37 -2.57 -30.48
C ASP A 332 -13.85 -2.70 -29.03
N THR A 333 -15.05 -2.21 -28.74
CA THR A 333 -15.77 -2.53 -27.51
C THR A 333 -16.19 -4.00 -27.55
N LEU A 334 -15.46 -4.88 -26.84
CA LEU A 334 -15.96 -6.23 -26.60
C LEU A 334 -17.23 -6.12 -25.74
N ALA A 335 -18.34 -6.70 -26.21
CA ALA A 335 -19.51 -6.90 -25.37
C ALA A 335 -19.08 -7.76 -24.17
N ALA A 336 -19.12 -7.19 -22.97
CA ALA A 336 -18.80 -7.92 -21.76
C ALA A 336 -19.70 -9.16 -21.66
N GLY A 337 -19.10 -10.33 -21.40
CA GLY A 337 -19.85 -11.56 -21.20
C GLY A 337 -20.99 -11.33 -20.21
N THR A 338 -22.21 -11.71 -20.60
CA THR A 338 -23.38 -11.70 -19.72
C THR A 338 -23.10 -12.57 -18.51
N THR A 339 -22.95 -11.95 -17.34
CA THR A 339 -23.08 -12.67 -16.08
C THR A 339 -24.57 -12.76 -15.79
N PRO A 340 -25.18 -13.97 -15.74
CA PRO A 340 -26.59 -14.08 -15.42
C PRO A 340 -26.79 -13.74 -13.95
N THR A 341 -27.32 -12.55 -13.65
CA THR A 341 -27.87 -12.23 -12.33
C THR A 341 -29.29 -12.80 -12.27
N THR A 342 -29.51 -13.72 -11.33
CA THR A 342 -30.87 -14.07 -10.91
C THR A 342 -31.53 -12.83 -10.31
N THR A 343 -32.66 -12.44 -10.91
CA THR A 343 -33.59 -11.37 -10.49
C THR A 343 -33.36 -9.99 -11.13
N THR A 344 -33.98 -9.82 -12.30
CA THR A 344 -34.57 -8.56 -12.81
C THR A 344 -33.68 -7.31 -12.83
N GLY A 345 -32.65 -7.32 -13.68
CA GLY A 345 -31.91 -6.14 -14.10
C GLY A 345 -30.52 -6.47 -14.65
N THR A 346 -30.32 -6.32 -15.96
CA THR A 346 -29.00 -6.45 -16.59
C THR A 346 -28.24 -5.13 -16.47
N THR A 347 -27.38 -4.98 -15.46
CA THR A 347 -26.34 -3.96 -15.47
C THR A 347 -25.20 -4.44 -16.37
N SER A 348 -25.18 -3.97 -17.62
CA SER A 348 -24.04 -4.18 -18.51
C SER A 348 -22.88 -3.29 -18.05
N THR A 349 -21.90 -3.86 -17.36
CA THR A 349 -20.60 -3.20 -17.19
C THR A 349 -19.82 -3.42 -18.48
N VAL A 350 -19.72 -2.40 -19.33
CA VAL A 350 -18.81 -2.43 -20.48
C VAL A 350 -17.38 -2.44 -19.92
N ARG A 351 -16.66 -3.55 -20.06
CA ARG A 351 -15.23 -3.61 -19.77
C ARG A 351 -14.46 -3.39 -21.05
N HIS A 352 -13.55 -2.44 -21.04
CA HIS A 352 -12.69 -2.21 -22.20
C HIS A 352 -11.55 -3.22 -22.17
N HIS A 353 -11.31 -3.92 -23.28
CA HIS A 353 -10.11 -4.73 -23.40
C HIS A 353 -8.93 -3.78 -23.63
N TYR A 354 -7.86 -3.92 -22.85
CA TYR A 354 -6.66 -3.11 -23.02
C TYR A 354 -5.52 -3.96 -23.61
N TYR A 355 -4.71 -3.33 -24.45
CA TYR A 355 -3.52 -3.95 -25.02
C TYR A 355 -2.31 -3.07 -24.79
N TYR A 356 -1.16 -3.69 -24.50
CA TYR A 356 0.12 -2.96 -24.49
C TYR A 356 0.34 -2.34 -25.88
N GLY A 357 0.53 -1.01 -25.96
CA GLY A 357 0.63 -0.29 -27.22
C GLY A 357 -0.69 -0.11 -27.99
N GLY A 358 -1.82 -0.62 -27.47
CA GLY A 358 -3.16 -0.51 -28.07
C GLY A 358 -3.53 -1.57 -29.10
N SER A 359 -2.68 -2.58 -29.30
CA SER A 359 -3.00 -3.71 -30.19
C SER A 359 -2.37 -4.98 -29.64
N PRO A 360 -3.01 -6.15 -29.81
CA PRO A 360 -2.41 -7.42 -29.42
C PRO A 360 -1.09 -7.70 -30.17
N MET A 361 -0.88 -7.12 -31.36
CA MET A 361 0.37 -7.25 -32.11
C MET A 361 1.57 -6.61 -31.40
N TYR A 362 1.33 -5.69 -30.47
CA TYR A 362 2.39 -5.03 -29.72
C TYR A 362 2.78 -5.77 -28.43
N HIS A 363 2.03 -6.80 -28.02
CA HIS A 363 2.33 -7.60 -26.84
C HIS A 363 3.70 -8.28 -26.91
N TRP A 364 4.16 -8.66 -28.11
CA TRP A 364 5.50 -9.22 -28.26
C TRP A 364 6.60 -8.27 -27.75
N TRP A 365 6.42 -6.97 -27.92
CA TRP A 365 7.40 -5.96 -27.53
C TRP A 365 7.45 -5.74 -26.02
N PHE A 366 6.35 -5.97 -25.31
CA PHE A 366 6.35 -5.96 -23.85
C PHE A 366 7.41 -6.93 -23.30
N TYR A 367 7.45 -8.17 -23.81
CA TYR A 367 8.43 -9.17 -23.39
C TYR A 367 9.86 -8.69 -23.63
N ASN A 368 10.11 -8.08 -24.79
CA ASN A 368 11.42 -7.51 -25.11
C ASN A 368 11.81 -6.33 -24.20
N HIS A 369 10.89 -5.41 -23.93
CA HIS A 369 11.15 -4.22 -23.14
C HIS A 369 11.41 -4.50 -21.66
N TYR A 370 10.67 -5.47 -21.12
CA TYR A 370 10.65 -5.76 -19.69
C TYR A 370 11.39 -7.06 -19.34
N TYR A 371 12.12 -7.64 -20.30
CA TYR A 371 12.92 -8.87 -20.16
C TYR A 371 12.14 -10.07 -19.61
N TYR A 372 10.88 -10.16 -19.99
CA TYR A 372 10.11 -11.38 -19.79
C TYR A 372 10.34 -12.33 -20.95
N SER A 373 10.48 -13.61 -20.62
CA SER A 373 10.58 -14.67 -21.60
C SER A 373 9.18 -15.26 -21.80
N PRO A 374 8.51 -15.00 -22.93
CA PRO A 374 7.23 -15.64 -23.17
C PRO A 374 7.44 -17.16 -23.22
N TYR A 375 6.46 -17.93 -22.73
CA TYR A 375 6.35 -19.35 -23.07
C TYR A 375 6.38 -19.51 -24.60
N PRO A 376 6.76 -20.67 -25.16
CA PRO A 376 7.19 -20.81 -26.56
C PRO A 376 6.19 -20.31 -27.62
N TYR A 377 4.93 -20.04 -27.24
CA TYR A 377 3.96 -19.34 -28.05
C TYR A 377 3.32 -18.21 -27.24
N ALA A 378 3.61 -16.96 -27.59
CA ALA A 378 2.87 -15.80 -27.10
C ALA A 378 1.51 -15.73 -27.82
N TYR A 379 0.47 -15.43 -27.08
CA TYR A 379 -0.87 -15.31 -27.62
C TYR A 379 -1.64 -14.15 -26.95
N THR A 380 -2.76 -13.81 -27.56
CA THR A 380 -3.77 -12.95 -26.94
C THR A 380 -5.10 -13.67 -27.01
N THR A 381 -6.01 -13.31 -26.12
CA THR A 381 -7.41 -13.66 -26.26
C THR A 381 -8.21 -12.45 -26.71
N TYR A 382 -8.90 -12.57 -27.84
CA TYR A 382 -9.81 -11.53 -28.34
C TYR A 382 -11.15 -12.19 -28.67
N GLY A 383 -12.25 -11.68 -28.11
CA GLY A 383 -13.58 -12.28 -28.27
C GLY A 383 -13.67 -13.75 -27.82
N GLY A 384 -12.87 -14.16 -26.83
CA GLY A 384 -12.77 -15.56 -26.38
C GLY A 384 -11.98 -16.48 -27.31
N THR A 385 -11.47 -15.97 -28.44
CA THR A 385 -10.63 -16.71 -29.38
C THR A 385 -9.16 -16.45 -29.08
N ARG A 386 -8.35 -17.51 -29.08
CA ARG A 386 -6.90 -17.43 -28.90
C ARG A 386 -6.22 -17.13 -30.22
N TYR A 387 -5.47 -16.03 -30.29
CA TYR A 387 -4.65 -15.65 -31.43
C TYR A 387 -3.19 -15.77 -31.06
N ASN A 388 -2.48 -16.71 -31.68
CA ASN A 388 -1.03 -16.79 -31.57
C ASN A 388 -0.40 -15.75 -32.49
N TYR A 389 0.62 -15.05 -32.02
CA TYR A 389 1.39 -14.14 -32.86
C TYR A 389 2.87 -14.52 -32.87
N SER A 390 3.46 -14.48 -34.05
CA SER A 390 4.89 -14.66 -34.24
C SER A 390 5.64 -13.41 -33.82
N ARG A 391 6.93 -13.57 -33.47
CA ARG A 391 7.85 -12.45 -33.27
C ARG A 391 7.79 -11.50 -34.48
N PRO A 392 7.42 -10.22 -34.30
CA PRO A 392 7.42 -9.26 -35.40
C PRO A 392 8.82 -9.12 -36.00
N THR A 393 8.88 -9.04 -37.33
CA THR A 393 10.12 -8.81 -38.10
C THR A 393 10.39 -7.33 -38.37
N THR A 394 9.40 -6.47 -38.16
CA THR A 394 9.48 -5.03 -38.34
C THR A 394 10.08 -4.34 -37.13
N SER A 395 10.77 -3.23 -37.33
CA SER A 395 11.23 -2.36 -36.24
C SER A 395 10.03 -1.82 -35.44
N TYR A 396 10.15 -1.79 -34.12
CA TYR A 396 9.09 -1.31 -33.24
C TYR A 396 8.91 0.22 -33.36
N PRO A 397 7.67 0.75 -33.35
CA PRO A 397 7.41 2.19 -33.42
C PRO A 397 7.79 3.01 -32.18
N TYR A 398 8.11 2.39 -31.03
CA TYR A 398 8.47 3.15 -29.82
C TYR A 398 9.83 2.71 -29.25
N GLN A 399 10.35 3.48 -28.30
CA GLN A 399 11.65 3.18 -27.68
C GLN A 399 11.47 2.28 -26.46
N THR A 400 12.41 1.35 -26.25
CA THR A 400 12.53 0.60 -25.01
C THR A 400 12.60 1.56 -23.81
N PRO A 401 11.95 1.25 -22.68
CA PRO A 401 12.09 2.06 -21.47
C PRO A 401 13.56 2.26 -21.10
N SER A 402 14.02 3.51 -21.07
CA SER A 402 15.42 3.88 -20.82
C SER A 402 15.72 4.23 -19.36
N TYR A 403 14.70 4.25 -18.50
CA TYR A 403 14.84 4.61 -17.10
C TYR A 403 15.87 3.73 -16.39
N ARG A 404 16.74 4.39 -15.61
CA ARG A 404 17.59 3.78 -14.59
C ARG A 404 17.62 4.71 -13.38
N PRO A 405 17.56 4.17 -12.15
CA PRO A 405 17.72 4.98 -10.96
C PRO A 405 19.12 5.59 -10.92
N VAL A 406 19.19 6.90 -10.68
CA VAL A 406 20.46 7.61 -10.51
C VAL A 406 20.43 8.26 -9.14
N SER A 407 21.54 8.14 -8.40
CA SER A 407 21.67 8.81 -7.11
C SER A 407 21.48 10.32 -7.32
N ARG A 408 20.48 10.88 -6.62
CA ARG A 408 20.17 12.31 -6.67
C ARG A 408 19.93 12.83 -5.26
N PRO A 409 20.22 14.12 -4.99
CA PRO A 409 19.79 14.73 -3.75
C PRO A 409 18.27 14.69 -3.64
N THR A 410 17.78 14.10 -2.57
CA THR A 410 16.38 14.05 -2.15
C THR A 410 16.28 14.63 -0.75
N MET A 411 15.07 14.94 -0.31
CA MET A 411 14.86 15.32 1.10
C MET A 411 15.25 14.22 2.10
N PHE A 412 15.48 12.99 1.64
CA PHE A 412 15.86 11.81 2.46
C PHE A 412 17.33 11.39 2.29
N SER A 413 18.10 12.09 1.44
CA SER A 413 19.49 11.73 1.14
C SER A 413 20.40 12.01 2.35
N GLY A 414 21.30 11.07 2.67
CA GLY A 414 22.32 11.25 3.72
C GLY A 414 21.93 10.84 5.14
N THR A 415 20.78 10.19 5.32
CA THR A 415 20.19 9.90 6.64
C THR A 415 19.93 8.41 6.91
N ARG A 416 20.91 7.55 6.56
CA ARG A 416 20.96 6.15 7.04
C ARG A 416 21.69 6.11 8.39
N VAL A 417 21.00 5.78 9.48
CA VAL A 417 21.65 5.49 10.78
C VAL A 417 21.55 3.98 11.04
N GLY A 418 22.71 3.32 11.10
CA GLY A 418 22.85 1.87 11.24
C GLY A 418 23.36 1.25 9.95
N GLY A 419 24.60 0.73 9.97
CA GLY A 419 25.31 0.17 8.81
C GLY A 419 24.77 -1.16 8.29
N GLY A 420 23.46 -1.35 8.22
CA GLY A 420 22.80 -2.52 7.65
C GLY A 420 21.89 -2.12 6.50
N SER A 421 21.98 -2.83 5.38
CA SER A 421 21.01 -2.71 4.30
C SER A 421 19.63 -3.12 4.80
N GLY A 422 18.66 -2.21 4.74
CA GLY A 422 17.25 -2.51 4.98
C GLY A 422 16.74 -2.01 6.34
N VAL A 423 15.68 -1.21 6.27
CA VAL A 423 14.80 -0.78 7.37
C VAL A 423 15.44 0.21 8.37
N GLY A 424 15.30 1.50 8.06
CA GLY A 424 15.60 2.59 9.00
C GLY A 424 16.04 3.88 8.31
N ARG A 425 15.14 4.53 7.56
CA ARG A 425 15.40 5.90 7.08
C ARG A 425 15.03 6.89 8.18
N ASN A 426 15.93 7.81 8.52
CA ASN A 426 15.56 8.92 9.38
C ASN A 426 14.65 9.88 8.60
N ARG A 427 13.51 10.21 9.19
CA ARG A 427 12.60 11.21 8.64
C ARG A 427 13.26 12.58 8.71
N PRO A 428 13.12 13.44 7.68
CA PRO A 428 13.55 14.82 7.75
C PRO A 428 12.89 15.52 8.93
N SER A 429 13.53 16.56 9.48
CA SER A 429 12.94 17.34 10.56
C SER A 429 11.53 17.81 10.17
N GLY A 430 10.55 17.58 11.05
CA GLY A 430 9.14 17.93 10.81
C GLY A 430 8.34 16.99 9.92
N PHE A 431 8.93 15.98 9.26
CA PHE A 431 8.19 15.07 8.39
C PHE A 431 7.30 14.09 9.16
N GLY A 432 6.01 14.07 8.85
CA GLY A 432 5.03 13.21 9.52
C GLY A 432 4.93 13.54 11.01
N ARG A 433 5.04 14.83 11.35
CA ARG A 433 4.96 15.32 12.72
C ARG A 433 3.89 16.40 12.86
N THR A 434 3.21 16.38 14.00
CA THR A 434 2.18 17.36 14.37
C THR A 434 2.57 18.06 15.66
N SER A 435 2.36 19.38 15.72
CA SER A 435 2.54 20.17 16.95
C SER A 435 1.30 20.07 17.83
N VAL A 436 1.49 19.65 19.08
CA VAL A 436 0.42 19.56 20.07
C VAL A 436 0.75 20.37 21.30
N ARG A 437 -0.27 20.97 21.90
CA ARG A 437 -0.19 21.52 23.25
C ARG A 437 -0.44 20.41 24.25
N MET A 438 0.48 20.27 25.18
CA MET A 438 0.38 19.31 26.27
C MET A 438 0.28 20.06 27.58
N SER A 439 -0.73 19.72 28.38
CA SER A 439 -0.81 20.11 29.78
C SER A 439 0.40 19.62 30.56
N SER A 440 0.64 20.21 31.72
CA SER A 440 1.62 19.73 32.71
C SER A 440 1.43 18.26 33.13
N GLY A 441 0.21 17.70 32.97
CA GLY A 441 -0.11 16.29 33.20
C GLY A 441 0.14 15.35 32.01
N GLY A 442 0.64 15.86 30.88
CA GLY A 442 0.94 15.05 29.68
C GLY A 442 -0.27 14.72 28.80
N GLN A 443 -1.43 15.32 29.06
CA GLN A 443 -2.61 15.22 28.20
C GLN A 443 -2.57 16.27 27.09
N VAL A 444 -2.99 15.89 25.88
CA VAL A 444 -3.11 16.82 24.76
C VAL A 444 -4.30 17.75 24.99
N THR A 445 -4.01 19.04 25.18
CA THR A 445 -5.01 20.09 25.43
C THR A 445 -5.40 20.86 24.17
N GLY A 446 -4.65 20.66 23.09
CA GLY A 446 -4.98 21.18 21.77
C GLY A 446 -4.00 20.70 20.70
N VAL A 447 -4.45 20.64 19.46
CA VAL A 447 -3.58 20.42 18.31
C VAL A 447 -3.43 21.76 17.61
N ARG A 448 -2.18 22.22 17.45
CA ARG A 448 -1.89 23.40 16.64
C ARG A 448 -1.47 22.91 15.28
N SER A 449 -2.43 22.81 14.37
CA SER A 449 -2.17 22.92 12.94
C SER A 449 -1.97 24.41 12.67
N GLY A 450 -0.78 24.89 12.31
CA GLY A 450 -0.57 26.30 11.95
C GLY A 450 0.10 27.19 13.00
N ARG A 451 1.43 27.09 13.11
CA ARG A 451 2.41 28.20 13.29
C ARG A 451 3.75 27.64 13.76
N SER A 452 4.61 27.22 12.83
CA SER A 452 6.03 27.16 13.12
C SER A 452 6.56 28.60 13.21
N GLY A 453 6.88 29.05 14.42
CA GLY A 453 7.81 30.16 14.62
C GLY A 453 9.10 29.87 13.86
N SER A 454 9.65 30.90 13.21
CA SER A 454 10.90 30.79 12.46
C SER A 454 12.00 30.22 13.36
N TYR A 455 12.48 29.02 13.06
CA TYR A 455 13.77 28.59 13.56
C TYR A 455 14.85 29.43 12.86
N GLY A 456 15.35 30.43 13.59
CA GLY A 456 16.66 31.06 13.44
C GLY A 456 17.20 31.29 12.02
N ARG A 457 16.78 32.38 11.38
CA ARG A 457 17.74 33.20 10.63
C ARG A 457 18.28 34.25 11.59
N SER A 458 19.37 33.94 12.28
CA SER A 458 20.25 34.99 12.78
C SER A 458 20.83 35.70 11.56
N GLY A 459 20.16 36.77 11.13
CA GLY A 459 20.75 37.74 10.21
C GLY A 459 21.98 38.31 10.87
N GLY A 460 23.15 37.99 10.33
CA GLY A 460 24.39 38.68 10.67
C GLY A 460 24.23 40.14 10.29
N GLY A 461 24.02 40.99 11.30
CA GLY A 461 24.08 42.43 11.18
C GLY A 461 25.51 42.82 10.82
N TRP A 462 25.68 43.31 9.61
CA TRP A 462 26.86 44.01 9.16
C TRP A 462 26.84 45.40 9.83
N PHE A 463 27.69 45.62 10.84
CA PHE A 463 28.02 46.96 11.30
C PHE A 463 29.46 47.25 10.86
N GLY A 464 29.58 48.28 10.03
CA GLY A 464 30.86 48.89 9.68
C GLY A 464 31.42 49.70 10.84
N GLY A 465 32.76 49.72 10.86
CA GLY A 465 33.63 50.59 11.64
C GLY A 465 34.99 50.53 10.97
#